data_AF-A0AAX3EM41-F1
#
_entry.id   AF-A0AAX3EM41-F1
#
_cell.length_a   1.000
_cell.length_b   1.000
_cell.length_c   1.000
_cell.angle_alpha   90.00
_cell.angle_beta   90.00
_cell.angle_gamma   90.00
#
_symmetry.space_group_name_H-M   'P 1'
#
loop_
_entity.id
_entity.type
_entity.pdbx_description
1 polymer ?
#
loop_
_entity_poly.entity_id
_entity_poly.type
_entity_poly.pdbx_seq_one_letter_code
_entity_poly.pdbx_strand_id
1 'polypeptide(L)'
;MLREHYRCDPAIIDFCNKKFYDGQLIPVPPAGPRHHPALVVVRTTAGNHMRAHSSGGRTNQREAEVIAKEVLRDFCQDVRRENIGVISPYRRQVDKITDALLERIQTDDALINDVQADTVHKFQGREKEVVIMSTVVDETAEGHRGIQFVDDPNLVNVAVSRATKRFVLVTNYDMVPQSRNLRDLVLFIRYSNPGEGVVESTVVSVFDLLYREYSAVLQPLADRLKKDSAFASENIIHTVLSEILTEAPFTDLALAPQVLLKSLLRATTALTPEHISYINNGATFDFVIYNRITRQAVLAVEVDGFEFHENNAVQRVRDAHKNAICAAHGLPLIRLATTGSREEARIRQALSHALDN
;
A
#
# COMPACT_ATOMS: atom_id res chain seq x y z
N MET A 1 -20.79 24.61 -27.94
CA MET A 1 -20.05 23.40 -27.54
C MET A 1 -19.30 22.89 -28.76
N LEU A 2 -17.96 22.80 -28.71
CA LEU A 2 -17.19 22.04 -29.72
C LEU A 2 -17.57 20.56 -29.59
N ARG A 3 -17.98 19.94 -30.69
CA ARG A 3 -18.50 18.55 -30.68
C ARG A 3 -17.41 17.51 -30.90
N GLU A 4 -16.36 17.83 -31.63
CA GLU A 4 -15.29 16.88 -31.92
C GLU A 4 -14.31 16.77 -30.75
N HIS A 5 -13.94 15.55 -30.41
CA HIS A 5 -13.02 15.24 -29.32
C HIS A 5 -11.82 14.45 -29.83
N TYR A 6 -10.65 15.11 -29.85
CA TYR A 6 -9.39 14.58 -30.41
C TYR A 6 -8.40 14.08 -29.35
N ARG A 7 -8.77 14.14 -28.07
CA ARG A 7 -7.84 14.04 -26.95
C ARG A 7 -7.72 12.62 -26.39
N CYS A 8 -8.84 12.03 -26.02
CA CYS A 8 -8.85 10.71 -25.39
C CYS A 8 -9.03 9.62 -26.42
N ASP A 9 -8.54 8.42 -26.09
CA ASP A 9 -9.00 7.20 -26.72
C ASP A 9 -10.54 7.17 -26.75
N PRO A 10 -11.17 6.79 -27.90
CA PRO A 10 -12.62 6.71 -28.02
C PRO A 10 -13.29 5.94 -26.89
N ALA A 11 -12.69 4.86 -26.39
CA ALA A 11 -13.26 4.09 -25.29
C ALA A 11 -13.31 4.88 -23.97
N ILE A 12 -12.33 5.74 -23.71
CA ILE A 12 -12.28 6.59 -22.51
C ILE A 12 -13.34 7.67 -22.59
N ILE A 13 -13.38 8.44 -23.69
CA ILE A 13 -14.33 9.55 -23.80
C ILE A 13 -15.77 9.06 -23.97
N ASP A 14 -16.01 7.88 -24.55
CA ASP A 14 -17.36 7.34 -24.76
C ASP A 14 -18.14 7.18 -23.43
N PHE A 15 -17.46 6.78 -22.34
CA PHE A 15 -18.07 6.79 -21.01
C PHE A 15 -18.56 8.19 -20.63
N CYS A 16 -17.66 9.19 -20.65
CA CYS A 16 -18.00 10.56 -20.29
C CYS A 16 -19.09 11.12 -21.20
N ASN A 17 -19.02 10.82 -22.50
CA ASN A 17 -19.97 11.28 -23.50
C ASN A 17 -21.39 10.79 -23.22
N LYS A 18 -21.55 9.48 -22.97
CA LYS A 18 -22.82 8.87 -22.60
C LYS A 18 -23.33 9.34 -21.25
N LYS A 19 -22.43 9.53 -20.29
CA LYS A 19 -22.79 9.80 -18.89
C LYS A 19 -23.06 11.27 -18.60
N PHE A 20 -22.34 12.19 -19.23
CA PHE A 20 -22.31 13.62 -18.86
C PHE A 20 -22.58 14.58 -20.02
N TYR A 21 -22.57 14.11 -21.28
CA TYR A 21 -22.73 14.97 -22.47
C TYR A 21 -23.85 14.51 -23.42
N ASP A 22 -24.74 13.63 -22.97
CA ASP A 22 -25.88 13.10 -23.74
C ASP A 22 -25.51 12.55 -25.14
N GLY A 23 -24.30 12.01 -25.29
CA GLY A 23 -23.81 11.47 -26.56
C GLY A 23 -23.47 12.52 -27.63
N GLN A 24 -23.41 13.80 -27.26
CA GLN A 24 -23.20 14.89 -28.21
C GLN A 24 -21.75 15.09 -28.67
N LEU A 25 -20.78 14.45 -28.00
CA LEU A 25 -19.38 14.45 -28.43
C LEU A 25 -19.15 13.43 -29.56
N ILE A 26 -18.27 13.76 -30.48
CA ILE A 26 -17.85 12.94 -31.61
C ILE A 26 -16.38 12.57 -31.37
N PRO A 27 -16.08 11.36 -30.86
CA PRO A 27 -14.72 10.91 -30.63
C PRO A 27 -13.99 10.67 -31.95
N VAL A 28 -12.75 11.15 -32.06
CA VAL A 28 -11.88 10.88 -33.20
C VAL A 28 -10.80 9.88 -32.78
N PRO A 29 -10.69 8.70 -33.42
CA PRO A 29 -9.71 7.70 -33.03
C PRO A 29 -8.27 8.17 -33.24
N PRO A 30 -7.35 7.95 -32.27
CA PRO A 30 -5.93 8.17 -32.49
C PRO A 30 -5.36 7.13 -33.46
N ALA A 31 -4.29 7.51 -34.18
CA ALA A 31 -3.57 6.59 -35.06
C ALA A 31 -2.61 5.69 -34.25
N GLY A 32 -2.71 4.37 -34.43
CA GLY A 32 -1.73 3.41 -33.90
C GLY A 32 -2.34 2.15 -33.27
N PRO A 33 -1.52 1.11 -33.02
CA PRO A 33 -1.96 -0.13 -32.38
C PRO A 33 -2.28 0.07 -30.89
N ARG A 34 -3.21 -0.74 -30.37
CA ARG A 34 -3.58 -0.79 -28.94
C ARG A 34 -2.90 -2.00 -28.30
N HIS A 35 -2.07 -1.76 -27.28
CA HIS A 35 -1.36 -2.81 -26.55
C HIS A 35 -2.03 -3.21 -25.22
N HIS A 36 -2.90 -2.35 -24.68
CA HIS A 36 -3.65 -2.58 -23.44
C HIS A 36 -5.07 -2.01 -23.55
N PRO A 37 -6.04 -2.52 -22.77
CA PRO A 37 -7.35 -1.90 -22.64
C PRO A 37 -7.23 -0.44 -22.19
N ALA A 38 -7.97 0.46 -22.84
CA ALA A 38 -7.93 1.90 -22.55
C ALA A 38 -8.58 2.24 -21.19
N LEU A 39 -9.41 1.34 -20.66
CA LEU A 39 -10.05 1.48 -19.36
C LEU A 39 -9.88 0.18 -18.57
N VAL A 40 -9.40 0.30 -17.33
CA VAL A 40 -9.19 -0.84 -16.43
C VAL A 40 -9.64 -0.50 -15.02
N VAL A 41 -10.17 -1.49 -14.31
CA VAL A 41 -10.38 -1.46 -12.87
C VAL A 41 -9.42 -2.44 -12.20
N VAL A 42 -8.61 -1.96 -11.27
CA VAL A 42 -7.79 -2.79 -10.39
C VAL A 42 -8.45 -2.82 -9.02
N ARG A 43 -8.86 -4.02 -8.61
CA ARG A 43 -9.56 -4.26 -7.36
C ARG A 43 -8.56 -4.60 -6.27
N THR A 44 -8.60 -3.84 -5.18
CA THR A 44 -7.82 -4.18 -3.99
C THR A 44 -8.46 -5.34 -3.25
N THR A 45 -7.65 -6.12 -2.53
CA THR A 45 -8.17 -7.16 -1.62
C THR A 45 -8.93 -6.54 -0.45
N ALA A 46 -9.91 -7.28 0.08
CA ALA A 46 -10.64 -6.90 1.29
C ALA A 46 -9.69 -6.77 2.50
N GLY A 47 -9.96 -5.81 3.38
CA GLY A 47 -9.11 -5.57 4.55
C GLY A 47 -9.25 -4.22 5.24
N ASN A 48 -10.36 -3.47 5.05
CA ASN A 48 -10.64 -2.20 5.74
C ASN A 48 -9.42 -1.26 5.81
N HIS A 49 -8.86 -0.91 4.66
CA HIS A 49 -7.58 -0.20 4.57
C HIS A 49 -7.69 1.32 4.61
N MET A 50 -8.91 1.86 4.63
CA MET A 50 -9.13 3.29 4.73
C MET A 50 -8.93 3.77 6.16
N ARG A 51 -8.31 4.93 6.31
CA ARG A 51 -8.14 5.63 7.58
C ARG A 51 -8.64 7.06 7.45
N ALA A 52 -9.51 7.45 8.38
CA ALA A 52 -9.83 8.84 8.64
C ALA A 52 -8.81 9.41 9.63
N HIS A 53 -8.27 10.58 9.32
CA HIS A 53 -7.26 11.24 10.14
C HIS A 53 -7.91 12.25 11.06
N SER A 54 -7.48 12.33 12.33
CA SER A 54 -8.03 13.28 13.32
C SER A 54 -7.89 14.74 12.88
N SER A 55 -6.79 15.07 12.20
CA SER A 55 -6.51 16.36 11.57
C SER A 55 -7.22 16.58 10.23
N GLY A 56 -8.15 15.69 9.85
CA GLY A 56 -8.89 15.73 8.60
C GLY A 56 -8.19 15.04 7.43
N GLY A 57 -9.00 14.56 6.48
CA GLY A 57 -8.54 13.82 5.31
C GLY A 57 -8.61 12.30 5.48
N ARG A 58 -8.33 11.59 4.38
CA ARG A 58 -8.49 10.14 4.27
C ARG A 58 -7.33 9.54 3.49
N THR A 59 -6.96 8.32 3.84
CA THR A 59 -5.93 7.54 3.15
C THR A 59 -6.31 6.07 3.05
N ASN A 60 -5.84 5.38 2.03
CA ASN A 60 -5.94 3.94 1.86
C ASN A 60 -4.57 3.41 1.47
N GLN A 61 -3.92 2.71 2.41
CA GLN A 61 -2.55 2.19 2.21
C GLN A 61 -2.51 1.12 1.12
N ARG A 62 -3.52 0.25 1.09
CA ARG A 62 -3.63 -0.83 0.11
C ARG A 62 -3.68 -0.29 -1.31
N GLU A 63 -4.54 0.71 -1.57
CA GLU A 63 -4.59 1.34 -2.89
C GLU A 63 -3.24 1.97 -3.28
N ALA A 64 -2.55 2.64 -2.36
CA ALA A 64 -1.25 3.26 -2.64
C ALA A 64 -0.18 2.20 -3.02
N GLU A 65 -0.14 1.10 -2.28
CA GLU A 65 0.78 -0.01 -2.57
C GLU A 65 0.45 -0.74 -3.86
N VAL A 66 -0.84 -0.95 -4.16
CA VAL A 66 -1.28 -1.55 -5.42
C VAL A 66 -0.87 -0.67 -6.61
N ILE A 67 -1.05 0.65 -6.50
CA ILE A 67 -0.58 1.59 -7.51
C ILE A 67 0.92 1.47 -7.71
N ALA A 68 1.68 1.57 -6.61
CA ALA A 68 3.13 1.59 -6.66
C ALA A 68 3.70 0.26 -7.14
N LYS A 69 3.15 -0.88 -6.71
CA LYS A 69 3.73 -2.22 -6.94
C LYS A 69 3.19 -2.91 -8.20
N GLU A 70 1.90 -2.78 -8.49
CA GLU A 70 1.24 -3.52 -9.57
C GLU A 70 0.89 -2.62 -10.76
N VAL A 71 0.12 -1.55 -10.53
CA VAL A 71 -0.45 -0.75 -11.63
C VAL A 71 0.62 -0.16 -12.55
N LEU A 72 1.67 0.43 -11.97
CA LEU A 72 2.76 1.02 -12.76
C LEU A 72 3.58 -0.02 -13.55
N ARG A 73 3.65 -1.26 -13.05
CA ARG A 73 4.34 -2.36 -13.72
C ARG A 73 3.47 -2.95 -14.82
N ASP A 74 2.17 -3.06 -14.62
CA ASP A 74 1.31 -3.85 -15.50
C ASP A 74 0.65 -3.00 -16.61
N PHE A 75 0.47 -1.69 -16.38
CA PHE A 75 -0.28 -0.80 -17.29
C PHE A 75 0.50 0.42 -17.78
N CYS A 76 1.76 0.60 -17.35
CA CYS A 76 2.52 1.82 -17.64
C CYS A 76 3.95 1.57 -18.16
N GLN A 77 4.29 0.37 -18.63
CA GLN A 77 5.65 0.04 -19.11
C GLN A 77 6.01 0.76 -20.41
N ASP A 78 5.01 1.03 -21.25
CA ASP A 78 5.17 1.61 -22.58
C ASP A 78 4.96 3.14 -22.61
N VAL A 79 4.88 3.77 -21.44
CA VAL A 79 4.64 5.20 -21.28
C VAL A 79 5.74 5.81 -20.42
N ARG A 80 6.27 6.96 -20.86
CA ARG A 80 7.26 7.72 -20.09
C ARG A 80 6.65 8.18 -18.76
N ARG A 81 7.42 8.11 -17.69
CA ARG A 81 6.91 8.33 -16.31
C ARG A 81 6.30 9.72 -16.12
N GLU A 82 6.86 10.75 -16.76
CA GLU A 82 6.33 12.12 -16.79
C GLU A 82 4.91 12.23 -17.39
N ASN A 83 4.51 11.25 -18.21
CA ASN A 83 3.20 11.16 -18.85
C ASN A 83 2.23 10.26 -18.07
N ILE A 84 2.56 9.89 -16.83
CA ILE A 84 1.69 9.18 -15.89
C ILE A 84 1.23 10.17 -14.81
N GLY A 85 -0.07 10.23 -14.57
CA GLY A 85 -0.65 10.99 -13.47
C GLY A 85 -1.40 10.08 -12.50
N VAL A 86 -1.11 10.17 -11.21
CA VAL A 86 -1.93 9.55 -10.16
C VAL A 86 -2.79 10.61 -9.52
N ILE A 87 -4.09 10.36 -9.44
CA ILE A 87 -5.07 11.28 -8.88
C ILE A 87 -5.83 10.67 -7.72
N SER A 88 -6.09 11.48 -6.71
CA SER A 88 -6.99 11.13 -5.62
C SER A 88 -7.82 12.36 -5.19
N PRO A 89 -9.06 12.17 -4.72
CA PRO A 89 -9.82 13.26 -4.09
C PRO A 89 -9.17 13.82 -2.82
N TYR A 90 -8.28 13.04 -2.17
CA TYR A 90 -7.73 13.37 -0.87
C TYR A 90 -6.23 13.71 -0.94
N ARG A 91 -5.85 14.89 -0.42
CA ARG A 91 -4.44 15.33 -0.36
C ARG A 91 -3.55 14.34 0.38
N ARG A 92 -3.98 13.84 1.54
CA ARG A 92 -3.20 12.85 2.31
C ARG A 92 -2.97 11.55 1.54
N GLN A 93 -3.91 11.15 0.69
CA GLN A 93 -3.72 9.98 -0.15
C GLN A 93 -2.68 10.25 -1.24
N VAL A 94 -2.67 11.45 -1.81
CA VAL A 94 -1.61 11.87 -2.74
C VAL A 94 -0.24 11.77 -2.08
N ASP A 95 -0.11 12.30 -0.86
CA ASP A 95 1.15 12.26 -0.11
C ASP A 95 1.57 10.79 0.14
N LYS A 96 0.63 9.95 0.57
CA LYS A 96 0.88 8.53 0.83
C LYS A 96 1.23 7.71 -0.42
N ILE A 97 0.61 8.01 -1.55
CA ILE A 97 0.99 7.42 -2.84
C ILE A 97 2.41 7.86 -3.21
N THR A 98 2.74 9.14 -3.00
CA THR A 98 4.09 9.66 -3.26
C THR A 98 5.12 8.92 -2.41
N ASP A 99 4.86 8.71 -1.12
CA ASP A 99 5.73 7.94 -0.23
C ASP A 99 5.90 6.49 -0.74
N ALA A 100 4.81 5.81 -1.10
CA ALA A 100 4.86 4.44 -1.62
C ALA A 100 5.64 4.34 -2.96
N LEU A 101 5.60 5.39 -3.79
CA LEU A 101 6.40 5.47 -5.02
C LEU A 101 7.89 5.66 -4.71
N LEU A 102 8.22 6.51 -3.74
CA LEU A 102 9.60 6.75 -3.30
C LEU A 102 10.22 5.51 -2.64
N GLU A 103 9.46 4.75 -1.85
CA GLU A 103 9.94 3.49 -1.27
C GLU A 103 10.34 2.49 -2.37
N ARG A 104 9.58 2.41 -3.46
CA ARG A 104 9.92 1.55 -4.60
C ARG A 104 11.20 1.98 -5.33
N ILE A 105 11.52 3.28 -5.35
CA ILE A 105 12.78 3.80 -5.95
C ILE A 105 13.98 3.21 -5.23
N GLN A 106 13.92 3.19 -3.91
CA GLN A 106 15.03 2.74 -3.06
C GLN A 106 15.35 1.26 -3.27
N THR A 107 14.39 0.47 -3.76
CA THR A 107 14.55 -0.97 -3.95
C THR A 107 14.84 -1.39 -5.40
N ASP A 108 14.33 -0.68 -6.42
CA ASP A 108 14.36 -1.22 -7.80
C ASP A 108 14.67 -0.23 -8.94
N ASP A 109 14.70 1.11 -8.78
CA ASP A 109 15.04 2.01 -9.90
C ASP A 109 15.19 3.49 -9.48
N ALA A 110 16.28 4.17 -9.88
CA ALA A 110 16.55 5.57 -9.55
C ALA A 110 15.62 6.61 -10.24
N LEU A 111 14.61 6.17 -11.00
CA LEU A 111 13.89 6.96 -12.01
C LEU A 111 12.36 7.08 -11.80
N ILE A 112 11.79 6.71 -10.64
CA ILE A 112 10.32 6.89 -10.38
C ILE A 112 9.97 8.34 -10.00
N ASN A 113 10.96 9.23 -9.84
CA ASN A 113 10.75 10.63 -9.42
C ASN A 113 9.81 11.45 -10.33
N ASP A 114 9.57 11.02 -11.58
CA ASP A 114 8.78 11.78 -12.57
C ASP A 114 7.29 11.42 -12.61
N VAL A 115 6.82 10.42 -11.84
CA VAL A 115 5.38 10.13 -11.74
C VAL A 115 4.70 11.21 -10.89
N GLN A 116 3.73 11.91 -11.47
CA GLN A 116 3.06 13.02 -10.78
C GLN A 116 1.82 12.53 -10.02
N ALA A 117 1.85 12.58 -8.68
CA ALA A 117 0.66 12.40 -7.85
C ALA A 117 0.07 13.77 -7.44
N ASP A 118 -1.22 14.01 -7.68
CA ASP A 118 -1.89 15.24 -7.21
C ASP A 118 -3.40 15.07 -7.07
N THR A 119 -4.06 16.05 -6.45
CA THR A 119 -5.53 16.06 -6.34
C THR A 119 -6.19 16.39 -7.66
N VAL A 120 -7.39 15.86 -7.91
CA VAL A 120 -8.16 16.07 -9.16
C VAL A 120 -8.26 17.55 -9.57
N HIS A 121 -8.44 18.46 -8.59
CA HIS A 121 -8.53 19.91 -8.85
C HIS A 121 -7.23 20.53 -9.39
N LYS A 122 -6.05 20.01 -9.00
CA LYS A 122 -4.76 20.50 -9.51
C LYS A 122 -4.38 19.92 -10.87
N PHE A 123 -5.06 18.85 -11.31
CA PHE A 123 -4.99 18.32 -12.67
C PHE A 123 -5.92 19.05 -13.66
N GLN A 124 -6.64 20.08 -13.22
CA GLN A 124 -7.53 20.83 -14.11
C GLN A 124 -6.74 21.58 -15.19
N GLY A 125 -6.77 21.06 -16.43
CA GLY A 125 -6.08 21.62 -17.59
C GLY A 125 -4.79 20.88 -17.99
N ARG A 126 -4.40 19.81 -17.29
CA ARG A 126 -3.22 18.99 -17.62
C ARG A 126 -3.66 17.58 -17.98
N GLU A 127 -3.22 17.10 -19.13
CA GLU A 127 -3.51 15.75 -19.63
C GLU A 127 -2.30 14.85 -19.43
N LYS A 128 -2.55 13.55 -19.33
CA LYS A 128 -1.51 12.52 -19.22
C LYS A 128 -1.84 11.36 -20.17
N GLU A 129 -0.83 10.61 -20.57
CA GLU A 129 -1.06 9.38 -21.35
C GLU A 129 -1.78 8.34 -20.51
N VAL A 130 -1.35 8.15 -19.26
CA VAL A 130 -2.03 7.30 -18.30
C VAL A 130 -2.48 8.11 -17.10
N VAL A 131 -3.74 7.96 -16.71
CA VAL A 131 -4.27 8.48 -15.44
C VAL A 131 -4.71 7.33 -14.55
N ILE A 132 -4.23 7.32 -13.32
CA ILE A 132 -4.56 6.32 -12.30
C ILE A 132 -5.35 7.02 -11.21
N MET A 133 -6.59 6.59 -10.95
CA MET A 133 -7.45 7.18 -9.91
C MET A 133 -7.54 6.26 -8.69
N SER A 134 -7.18 6.78 -7.52
CA SER A 134 -7.38 6.14 -6.22
C SER A 134 -8.66 6.68 -5.55
N THR A 135 -9.59 5.78 -5.24
CA THR A 135 -10.89 6.14 -4.64
C THR A 135 -10.85 6.33 -3.13
N VAL A 136 -9.92 5.66 -2.43
CA VAL A 136 -9.75 5.74 -0.97
C VAL A 136 -10.97 5.24 -0.18
N VAL A 137 -11.87 4.49 -0.82
CA VAL A 137 -13.04 3.89 -0.14
C VAL A 137 -12.74 2.45 0.28
N ASP A 138 -13.44 1.99 1.31
CA ASP A 138 -13.44 0.60 1.79
C ASP A 138 -14.80 0.28 2.44
N GLU A 139 -14.95 -0.95 2.93
CA GLU A 139 -16.19 -1.50 3.49
C GLU A 139 -16.61 -0.88 4.84
N THR A 140 -15.81 0.03 5.41
CA THR A 140 -16.11 0.65 6.70
C THR A 140 -17.22 1.69 6.59
N ALA A 141 -17.92 1.97 7.70
CA ALA A 141 -18.91 3.05 7.74
C ALA A 141 -18.30 4.41 7.32
N GLU A 142 -17.03 4.66 7.63
CA GLU A 142 -16.32 5.85 7.15
C GLU A 142 -16.14 5.86 5.64
N GLY A 143 -15.74 4.73 5.06
CA GLY A 143 -15.66 4.50 3.63
C GLY A 143 -17.00 4.82 2.95
N HIS A 144 -18.10 4.30 3.49
CA HIS A 144 -19.47 4.56 3.03
C HIS A 144 -19.81 6.06 3.02
N ARG A 145 -19.48 6.79 4.09
CA ARG A 145 -19.67 8.26 4.16
C ARG A 145 -18.83 9.02 3.13
N GLY A 146 -17.74 8.42 2.64
CA GLY A 146 -16.86 9.00 1.63
C GLY A 146 -17.35 8.94 0.21
N ILE A 147 -18.19 7.95 -0.10
CA ILE A 147 -18.60 7.66 -1.48
C ILE A 147 -19.14 8.92 -2.15
N GLN A 148 -19.98 9.71 -1.48
CA GLN A 148 -20.59 10.92 -2.05
C GLN A 148 -19.56 11.93 -2.57
N PHE A 149 -18.40 12.04 -1.91
CA PHE A 149 -17.35 12.96 -2.33
C PHE A 149 -16.57 12.44 -3.54
N VAL A 150 -16.32 11.14 -3.60
CA VAL A 150 -15.57 10.49 -4.69
C VAL A 150 -16.45 10.25 -5.92
N ASP A 151 -17.75 10.08 -5.71
CA ASP A 151 -18.77 9.85 -6.74
C ASP A 151 -19.32 11.16 -7.33
N ASP A 152 -18.71 12.32 -7.03
CA ASP A 152 -19.09 13.59 -7.64
C ASP A 152 -18.97 13.52 -9.18
N PRO A 153 -20.01 13.89 -9.95
CA PRO A 153 -20.01 13.75 -11.40
C PRO A 153 -18.91 14.59 -12.08
N ASN A 154 -18.58 15.76 -11.54
CA ASN A 154 -17.52 16.59 -12.11
C ASN A 154 -16.15 15.97 -11.84
N LEU A 155 -15.94 15.43 -10.64
CA LEU A 155 -14.71 14.74 -10.26
C LEU A 155 -14.48 13.53 -11.15
N VAL A 156 -15.48 12.65 -11.31
CA VAL A 156 -15.39 11.46 -12.16
C VAL A 156 -15.16 11.86 -13.62
N ASN A 157 -15.92 12.81 -14.14
CA ASN A 157 -15.75 13.27 -15.52
C ASN A 157 -14.34 13.84 -15.77
N VAL A 158 -13.86 14.70 -14.87
CA VAL A 158 -12.52 15.28 -14.97
C VAL A 158 -11.46 14.19 -14.87
N ALA A 159 -11.55 13.29 -13.90
CA ALA A 159 -10.61 12.20 -13.69
C ALA A 159 -10.45 11.32 -14.94
N VAL A 160 -11.57 10.84 -15.49
CA VAL A 160 -11.57 9.96 -16.66
C VAL A 160 -11.07 10.69 -17.91
N SER A 161 -11.55 11.91 -18.16
CA SER A 161 -11.19 12.70 -19.36
C SER A 161 -9.77 13.29 -19.36
N ARG A 162 -8.99 13.11 -18.29
CA ARG A 162 -7.55 13.48 -18.26
C ARG A 162 -6.64 12.43 -18.91
N ALA A 163 -7.12 11.20 -19.06
CA ALA A 163 -6.38 10.13 -19.71
C ALA A 163 -6.50 10.23 -21.23
N THR A 164 -5.36 10.30 -21.92
CA THR A 164 -5.35 10.29 -23.39
C THR A 164 -5.25 8.86 -23.95
N LYS A 165 -4.49 7.96 -23.31
CA LYS A 165 -4.35 6.56 -23.74
C LYS A 165 -5.01 5.55 -22.80
N ARG A 166 -4.81 5.69 -21.48
CA ARG A 166 -5.33 4.74 -20.47
C ARG A 166 -5.82 5.40 -19.21
N PHE A 167 -6.94 4.92 -18.71
CA PHE A 167 -7.43 5.23 -17.38
C PHE A 167 -7.52 3.96 -16.53
N VAL A 168 -6.92 3.99 -15.35
CA VAL A 168 -6.95 2.89 -14.38
C VAL A 168 -7.64 3.35 -13.11
N LEU A 169 -8.74 2.71 -12.74
CA LEU A 169 -9.41 2.92 -11.46
C LEU A 169 -8.90 1.91 -10.45
N VAL A 170 -8.29 2.39 -9.35
CA VAL A 170 -7.88 1.55 -8.22
C VAL A 170 -8.88 1.75 -7.10
N THR A 171 -9.58 0.68 -6.72
CA THR A 171 -10.68 0.79 -5.77
C THR A 171 -10.95 -0.54 -5.06
N ASN A 172 -11.57 -0.46 -3.89
CA ASN A 172 -12.26 -1.60 -3.31
C ASN A 172 -13.69 -1.69 -3.88
N TYR A 173 -13.91 -2.67 -4.75
CA TYR A 173 -15.14 -2.78 -5.56
C TYR A 173 -16.41 -3.01 -4.75
N ASP A 174 -16.34 -3.60 -3.57
CA ASP A 174 -17.56 -3.94 -2.82
C ASP A 174 -18.34 -2.68 -2.40
N MET A 175 -17.68 -1.52 -2.48
CA MET A 175 -18.24 -0.19 -2.26
C MET A 175 -18.83 0.48 -3.50
N VAL A 176 -18.37 0.09 -4.68
CA VAL A 176 -18.79 0.69 -5.95
C VAL A 176 -20.30 0.53 -6.21
N PRO A 177 -20.98 -0.59 -5.88
CA PRO A 177 -22.43 -0.74 -6.10
C PRO A 177 -23.33 0.32 -5.43
N GLN A 178 -22.84 0.97 -4.36
CA GLN A 178 -23.58 2.00 -3.63
C GLN A 178 -23.42 3.41 -4.23
N SER A 179 -22.47 3.57 -5.14
CA SER A 179 -22.27 4.79 -5.93
C SER A 179 -23.16 4.80 -7.19
N ARG A 180 -23.28 5.96 -7.83
CA ARG A 180 -23.97 6.11 -9.13
C ARG A 180 -22.97 6.22 -10.27
N ASN A 181 -22.02 7.15 -10.20
CA ASN A 181 -21.12 7.46 -11.31
C ASN A 181 -19.97 6.46 -11.40
N LEU A 182 -19.34 6.11 -10.27
CA LEU A 182 -18.29 5.09 -10.23
C LEU A 182 -18.86 3.70 -10.56
N ARG A 183 -20.09 3.40 -10.13
CA ARG A 183 -20.78 2.15 -10.51
C ARG A 183 -20.96 2.05 -12.01
N ASP A 184 -21.53 3.08 -12.63
CA ASP A 184 -21.74 3.09 -14.06
C ASP A 184 -20.41 3.02 -14.82
N LEU A 185 -19.35 3.68 -14.30
CA LEU A 185 -18.00 3.56 -14.85
C LEU A 185 -17.51 2.12 -14.80
N VAL A 186 -17.53 1.47 -13.65
CA VAL A 186 -17.03 0.09 -13.53
C VAL A 186 -17.85 -0.89 -14.38
N LEU A 187 -19.17 -0.75 -14.42
CA LEU A 187 -20.02 -1.57 -15.29
C LEU A 187 -19.71 -1.31 -16.77
N PHE A 188 -19.48 -0.06 -17.15
CA PHE A 188 -19.06 0.31 -18.50
C PHE A 188 -17.70 -0.31 -18.87
N ILE A 189 -16.73 -0.31 -17.95
CA ILE A 189 -15.41 -0.92 -18.16
C ILE A 189 -15.54 -2.43 -18.38
N ARG A 190 -16.35 -3.11 -17.55
CA ARG A 190 -16.63 -4.56 -17.69
C ARG A 190 -17.29 -4.88 -19.03
N TYR A 191 -18.25 -4.06 -19.43
CA TYR A 191 -18.95 -4.22 -20.71
C TYR A 191 -18.01 -3.98 -21.90
N SER A 192 -17.16 -2.95 -21.83
CA SER A 192 -16.30 -2.54 -22.94
C SER A 192 -15.06 -3.44 -23.12
N ASN A 193 -14.61 -4.10 -22.05
CA ASN A 193 -13.44 -4.98 -22.08
C ASN A 193 -13.76 -6.33 -21.36
N PRO A 194 -14.57 -7.22 -21.98
CA PRO A 194 -14.91 -8.51 -21.36
C PRO A 194 -13.66 -9.35 -21.07
N GLY A 195 -13.49 -9.80 -19.83
CA GLY A 195 -12.35 -10.63 -19.41
C GLY A 195 -11.04 -9.88 -19.11
N GLU A 196 -10.91 -8.61 -19.53
CA GLU A 196 -9.68 -7.82 -19.37
C GLU A 196 -9.88 -6.49 -18.61
N GLY A 197 -11.13 -6.05 -18.44
CA GLY A 197 -11.45 -4.75 -17.81
C GLY A 197 -11.35 -4.72 -16.29
N VAL A 198 -11.22 -5.88 -15.63
CA VAL A 198 -11.12 -5.97 -14.17
C VAL A 198 -9.99 -6.91 -13.81
N VAL A 199 -9.06 -6.42 -12.99
CA VAL A 199 -7.92 -7.17 -12.47
C VAL A 199 -7.99 -7.18 -10.95
N GLU A 200 -7.82 -8.35 -10.36
CA GLU A 200 -7.74 -8.51 -8.90
C GLU A 200 -6.28 -8.35 -8.46
N SER A 201 -6.04 -7.49 -7.48
CA SER A 201 -4.71 -7.27 -6.91
C SER A 201 -4.24 -8.49 -6.12
N THR A 202 -2.93 -8.72 -6.11
CA THR A 202 -2.26 -9.76 -5.32
C THR A 202 -1.60 -9.22 -4.05
N VAL A 203 -1.64 -7.90 -3.84
CA VAL A 203 -1.03 -7.25 -2.68
C VAL A 203 -1.90 -7.55 -1.44
N VAL A 204 -1.41 -8.43 -0.56
CA VAL A 204 -2.05 -8.84 0.70
C VAL A 204 -1.15 -8.51 1.90
N SER A 205 -1.73 -8.26 3.09
CA SER A 205 -0.97 -8.15 4.34
C SER A 205 -1.43 -9.24 5.31
N VAL A 206 -0.50 -9.83 6.05
CA VAL A 206 -0.87 -10.76 7.12
C VAL A 206 -1.67 -10.05 8.23
N PHE A 207 -1.52 -8.73 8.36
CA PHE A 207 -2.28 -7.92 9.31
C PHE A 207 -3.74 -7.69 8.88
N ASP A 208 -4.16 -8.11 7.68
CA ASP A 208 -5.57 -8.03 7.29
C ASP A 208 -6.44 -8.89 8.23
N LEU A 209 -5.84 -9.90 8.88
CA LEU A 209 -6.46 -10.72 9.92
C LEU A 209 -6.87 -9.93 11.18
N LEU A 210 -6.42 -8.68 11.34
CA LEU A 210 -6.88 -7.79 12.41
C LEU A 210 -8.28 -7.22 12.13
N TYR A 211 -8.77 -7.33 10.89
CA TYR A 211 -10.06 -6.79 10.48
C TYR A 211 -11.13 -7.88 10.38
N ARG A 212 -12.40 -7.44 10.44
CA ARG A 212 -13.55 -8.33 10.30
C ARG A 212 -13.59 -9.03 8.94
N GLU A 213 -13.15 -8.34 7.89
CA GLU A 213 -13.16 -8.81 6.51
C GLU A 213 -11.73 -8.84 6.00
N TYR A 214 -11.33 -9.95 5.39
CA TYR A 214 -9.98 -10.16 4.85
C TYR A 214 -10.02 -11.19 3.70
N SER A 215 -8.96 -11.20 2.89
CA SER A 215 -8.84 -12.12 1.75
C SER A 215 -8.85 -13.59 2.17
N ALA A 216 -9.59 -14.43 1.43
CA ALA A 216 -9.63 -15.88 1.66
C ALA A 216 -8.25 -16.55 1.59
N VAL A 217 -7.27 -15.91 0.92
CA VAL A 217 -5.86 -16.35 0.87
C VAL A 217 -5.25 -16.45 2.28
N LEU A 218 -5.73 -15.68 3.26
CA LEU A 218 -5.22 -15.69 4.63
C LEU A 218 -5.91 -16.71 5.54
N GLN A 219 -6.95 -17.42 5.08
CA GLN A 219 -7.64 -18.42 5.90
C GLN A 219 -6.69 -19.50 6.46
N PRO A 220 -5.77 -20.08 5.66
CA PRO A 220 -4.82 -21.06 6.20
C PRO A 220 -3.95 -20.50 7.32
N LEU A 221 -3.57 -19.22 7.26
CA LEU A 221 -2.81 -18.55 8.31
C LEU A 221 -3.69 -18.30 9.55
N ALA A 222 -4.92 -17.85 9.35
CA ALA A 222 -5.90 -17.60 10.42
C ALA A 222 -6.13 -18.85 11.29
N ASP A 223 -6.27 -20.01 10.66
CA ASP A 223 -6.52 -21.29 11.34
C ASP A 223 -5.36 -21.75 12.23
N ARG A 224 -4.15 -21.25 11.97
CA ARG A 224 -2.92 -21.65 12.67
C ARG A 224 -2.39 -20.58 13.63
N LEU A 225 -3.11 -19.47 13.80
CA LEU A 225 -2.67 -18.38 14.66
C LEU A 225 -2.40 -18.86 16.08
N LYS A 226 -1.16 -18.64 16.52
CA LYS A 226 -0.78 -18.78 17.93
C LYS A 226 -1.47 -17.70 18.77
N LYS A 227 -1.78 -17.99 20.03
CA LYS A 227 -2.44 -17.04 20.96
C LYS A 227 -1.58 -16.85 22.21
N ASP A 228 -0.31 -16.57 21.98
CA ASP A 228 0.72 -16.51 23.03
C ASP A 228 0.88 -15.09 23.61
N SER A 229 0.48 -14.07 22.85
CA SER A 229 0.49 -12.65 23.27
C SER A 229 -0.93 -12.11 23.44
N ALA A 230 -1.08 -11.07 24.26
CA ALA A 230 -2.31 -10.30 24.37
C ALA A 230 -2.59 -9.47 23.10
N PHE A 231 -1.56 -9.20 22.29
CA PHE A 231 -1.68 -8.43 21.06
C PHE A 231 -1.88 -9.34 19.85
N ALA A 232 -3.01 -9.17 19.16
CA ALA A 232 -3.33 -9.95 17.97
C ALA A 232 -2.29 -9.78 16.84
N SER A 233 -1.71 -8.58 16.70
CA SER A 233 -0.66 -8.29 15.73
C SER A 233 0.61 -9.10 15.99
N GLU A 234 1.03 -9.22 17.25
CA GLU A 234 2.17 -10.07 17.64
C GLU A 234 1.88 -11.54 17.39
N ASN A 235 0.66 -12.01 17.69
CA ASN A 235 0.25 -13.39 17.42
C ASN A 235 0.35 -13.76 15.93
N ILE A 236 -0.05 -12.84 15.04
CA ILE A 236 0.10 -13.01 13.59
C ILE A 236 1.59 -13.13 13.23
N ILE A 237 2.42 -12.18 13.66
CA ILE A 237 3.85 -12.19 13.30
C ILE A 237 4.60 -13.37 13.93
N HIS A 238 4.26 -13.78 15.15
CA HIS A 238 4.82 -14.98 15.76
C HIS A 238 4.53 -16.22 14.89
N THR A 239 3.30 -16.36 14.39
CA THR A 239 2.91 -17.47 13.53
C THR A 239 3.71 -17.44 12.23
N VAL A 240 3.76 -16.29 11.56
CA VAL A 240 4.52 -16.08 10.30
C VAL A 240 6.01 -16.36 10.47
N LEU A 241 6.65 -15.80 11.51
CA LEU A 241 8.05 -16.04 11.81
C LEU A 241 8.31 -17.52 12.07
N SER A 242 7.44 -18.18 12.84
CA SER A 242 7.59 -19.61 13.13
C SER A 242 7.56 -20.46 11.87
N GLU A 243 6.69 -20.15 10.92
CA GLU A 243 6.60 -20.86 9.63
C GLU A 243 7.86 -20.62 8.78
N ILE A 244 8.28 -19.35 8.62
CA ILE A 244 9.48 -19.00 7.85
C ILE A 244 10.72 -19.70 8.39
N LEU A 245 10.88 -19.80 9.70
CA LEU A 245 12.05 -20.47 10.31
C LEU A 245 12.07 -21.99 10.10
N THR A 246 11.00 -22.60 9.55
CA THR A 246 11.03 -24.01 9.12
C THR A 246 11.55 -24.19 7.69
N GLU A 247 11.68 -23.11 6.93
CA GLU A 247 12.15 -23.12 5.55
C GLU A 247 13.69 -23.08 5.50
N ALA A 248 14.30 -23.73 4.51
CA ALA A 248 15.72 -23.51 4.20
C ALA A 248 15.89 -22.10 3.58
N PRO A 249 16.96 -21.34 3.91
CA PRO A 249 18.12 -21.70 4.74
C PRO A 249 17.97 -21.38 6.25
N PHE A 250 16.77 -21.08 6.74
CA PHE A 250 16.55 -20.52 8.09
C PHE A 250 16.41 -21.56 9.21
N THR A 251 16.56 -22.85 8.92
CA THR A 251 16.29 -23.97 9.86
C THR A 251 17.16 -23.99 11.11
N ASP A 252 18.34 -23.36 11.07
CA ASP A 252 19.26 -23.24 12.22
C ASP A 252 18.94 -22.05 13.13
N LEU A 253 17.91 -21.27 12.79
CA LEU A 253 17.46 -20.14 13.57
C LEU A 253 16.33 -20.52 14.53
N ALA A 254 16.21 -19.76 15.61
CA ALA A 254 15.11 -19.87 16.55
C ALA A 254 14.57 -18.50 16.92
N LEU A 255 13.30 -18.49 17.32
CA LEU A 255 12.53 -17.31 17.68
C LEU A 255 12.41 -17.18 19.20
N ALA A 256 12.60 -15.98 19.72
CA ALA A 256 12.29 -15.62 21.10
C ALA A 256 11.38 -14.37 21.12
N PRO A 257 10.19 -14.44 21.72
CA PRO A 257 9.32 -13.28 21.91
C PRO A 257 9.73 -12.46 23.14
N GLN A 258 9.38 -11.17 23.14
CA GLN A 258 9.46 -10.24 24.27
C GLN A 258 10.85 -10.21 24.95
N VAL A 259 11.90 -10.05 24.14
CA VAL A 259 13.29 -10.14 24.59
C VAL A 259 13.81 -8.81 25.10
N LEU A 260 14.26 -8.78 26.35
CA LEU A 260 14.83 -7.59 26.97
C LEU A 260 16.10 -7.13 26.25
N LEU A 261 16.20 -5.84 25.93
CA LEU A 261 17.37 -5.25 25.26
C LEU A 261 18.66 -5.52 26.06
N LYS A 262 18.60 -5.42 27.39
CA LYS A 262 19.74 -5.70 28.30
C LYS A 262 20.27 -7.14 28.22
N SER A 263 19.44 -8.08 27.76
CA SER A 263 19.83 -9.49 27.64
C SER A 263 20.62 -9.77 26.35
N LEU A 264 20.46 -8.92 25.34
CA LEU A 264 21.08 -9.08 24.03
C LEU A 264 22.31 -8.19 23.86
N LEU A 265 22.24 -6.98 24.41
CA LEU A 265 23.17 -5.91 24.09
C LEU A 265 24.01 -5.59 25.32
N ARG A 266 25.32 -5.85 25.22
CA ARG A 266 26.29 -5.46 26.25
C ARG A 266 26.56 -3.97 26.15
N ALA A 267 26.89 -3.29 27.25
CA ALA A 267 27.25 -1.88 27.17
C ALA A 267 28.47 -1.68 26.24
N THR A 268 28.31 -0.88 25.19
CA THR A 268 29.40 -0.40 24.32
C THR A 268 29.71 1.06 24.63
N THR A 269 30.92 1.51 24.29
CA THR A 269 31.33 2.91 24.44
C THR A 269 30.56 3.87 23.53
N ALA A 270 29.75 3.35 22.59
CA ALA A 270 28.95 4.12 21.64
C ALA A 270 27.57 4.53 22.18
N LEU A 271 27.13 4.04 23.34
CA LEU A 271 25.81 4.35 23.90
C LEU A 271 25.85 5.59 24.80
N THR A 272 24.83 6.44 24.67
CA THR A 272 24.63 7.60 25.56
C THR A 272 24.05 7.17 26.91
N PRO A 273 24.14 8.00 27.96
CA PRO A 273 23.48 7.73 29.25
C PRO A 273 21.97 7.51 29.12
N GLU A 274 21.32 8.19 28.18
CA GLU A 274 19.89 8.01 27.87
C GLU A 274 19.60 6.62 27.30
N HIS A 275 20.44 6.11 26.38
CA HIS A 275 20.32 4.75 25.86
C HIS A 275 20.49 3.70 26.97
N ILE A 276 21.47 3.90 27.85
CA ILE A 276 21.71 2.98 28.98
C ILE A 276 20.52 2.99 29.94
N SER A 277 19.96 4.17 30.25
CA SER A 277 18.75 4.29 31.05
C SER A 277 17.56 3.58 30.41
N TYR A 278 17.35 3.78 29.10
CA TYR A 278 16.29 3.12 28.34
C TYR A 278 16.40 1.59 28.38
N ILE A 279 17.61 1.04 28.21
CA ILE A 279 17.90 -0.40 28.31
C ILE A 279 17.60 -0.93 29.71
N ASN A 280 18.00 -0.19 30.75
CA ASN A 280 17.83 -0.61 32.14
C ASN A 280 16.37 -0.53 32.61
N ASN A 281 15.55 0.32 31.99
CA ASN A 281 14.12 0.48 32.28
C ASN A 281 13.23 -0.61 31.65
N GLY A 282 13.80 -1.75 31.27
CA GLY A 282 13.04 -2.92 30.86
C GLY A 282 12.52 -2.88 29.42
N ALA A 283 13.16 -2.09 28.54
CA ALA A 283 12.82 -2.11 27.12
C ALA A 283 12.98 -3.52 26.52
N THR A 284 12.02 -3.94 25.71
CA THR A 284 11.98 -5.23 25.00
C THR A 284 11.94 -5.03 23.49
N PHE A 285 12.37 -6.06 22.76
CA PHE A 285 11.95 -6.30 21.38
C PHE A 285 10.77 -7.27 21.36
N ASP A 286 9.83 -7.07 20.45
CA ASP A 286 8.68 -7.97 20.31
C ASP A 286 9.15 -9.38 19.94
N PHE A 287 10.10 -9.47 18.99
CA PHE A 287 10.75 -10.72 18.64
C PHE A 287 12.22 -10.54 18.31
N VAL A 288 13.02 -11.55 18.69
CA VAL A 288 14.42 -11.66 18.29
C VAL A 288 14.67 -13.06 17.77
N ILE A 289 15.32 -13.11 16.61
CA ILE A 289 15.72 -14.32 15.92
C ILE A 289 17.19 -14.52 16.19
N TYR A 290 17.58 -15.72 16.61
CA TYR A 290 18.95 -16.06 16.96
C TYR A 290 19.37 -17.39 16.35
N ASN A 291 20.67 -17.56 16.11
CA ASN A 291 21.22 -18.83 15.68
C ASN A 291 21.23 -19.83 16.85
N ARG A 292 20.65 -21.02 16.67
CA ARG A 292 20.50 -22.03 17.73
C ARG A 292 21.84 -22.58 18.22
N ILE A 293 22.85 -22.57 17.37
CA ILE A 293 24.19 -23.10 17.63
C ILE A 293 25.03 -22.04 18.33
N THR A 294 25.18 -20.86 17.72
CA THR A 294 26.07 -19.80 18.24
C THR A 294 25.44 -18.94 19.33
N ARG A 295 24.10 -19.01 19.47
CA ARG A 295 23.29 -18.14 20.35
C ARG A 295 23.38 -16.65 20.01
N GLN A 296 23.95 -16.29 18.86
CA GLN A 296 24.01 -14.90 18.40
C GLN A 296 22.66 -14.45 17.87
N ALA A 297 22.24 -13.24 18.24
CA ALA A 297 21.09 -12.58 17.66
C ALA A 297 21.39 -12.22 16.21
N VAL A 298 20.45 -12.54 15.31
CA VAL A 298 20.55 -12.33 13.86
C VAL A 298 19.67 -11.18 13.42
N LEU A 299 18.44 -11.10 13.95
CA LEU A 299 17.47 -10.08 13.55
C LEU A 299 16.54 -9.74 14.72
N ALA A 300 16.35 -8.45 14.99
CA ALA A 300 15.28 -7.95 15.84
C ALA A 300 14.06 -7.54 14.98
N VAL A 301 12.86 -7.79 15.49
CA VAL A 301 11.58 -7.48 14.83
C VAL A 301 10.67 -6.75 15.81
N GLU A 302 10.10 -5.63 15.36
CA GLU A 302 9.06 -4.86 16.05
C GLU A 302 7.78 -4.85 15.22
N VAL A 303 6.63 -4.86 15.89
CA VAL A 303 5.30 -4.82 15.29
C VAL A 303 4.60 -3.51 15.65
N ASP A 304 4.52 -2.59 14.69
CA ASP A 304 4.03 -1.23 14.92
C ASP A 304 2.51 -1.13 14.67
N GLY A 305 1.74 -0.84 15.71
CA GLY A 305 0.29 -0.64 15.64
C GLY A 305 -0.10 0.76 15.13
N PHE A 306 -0.94 0.86 14.09
CA PHE A 306 -1.33 2.15 13.49
C PHE A 306 -1.82 3.21 14.49
N GLU A 307 -2.78 2.84 15.36
CA GLU A 307 -3.38 3.75 16.35
C GLU A 307 -2.36 4.27 17.37
N PHE A 308 -1.26 3.54 17.58
CA PHE A 308 -0.22 3.89 18.54
C PHE A 308 0.87 4.79 17.96
N HIS A 309 1.05 4.83 16.63
CA HIS A 309 2.22 5.48 16.02
C HIS A 309 1.92 6.85 15.38
N GLU A 310 0.74 7.08 14.79
CA GLU A 310 0.52 8.29 13.97
C GLU A 310 0.53 9.61 14.75
N ASN A 311 0.40 9.58 16.08
CA ASN A 311 0.42 10.80 16.91
C ASN A 311 1.16 10.65 18.26
N ASN A 312 1.99 9.61 18.45
CA ASN A 312 2.66 9.39 19.72
C ASN A 312 4.13 9.81 19.67
N ALA A 313 4.41 11.04 20.13
CA ALA A 313 5.79 11.54 20.24
C ALA A 313 6.68 10.65 21.12
N VAL A 314 6.11 10.02 22.14
CA VAL A 314 6.84 9.10 23.02
C VAL A 314 7.27 7.84 22.27
N GLN A 315 6.38 7.29 21.45
CA GLN A 315 6.70 6.09 20.66
C GLN A 315 7.82 6.37 19.67
N ARG A 316 7.79 7.51 18.97
CA ARG A 316 8.87 7.92 18.04
C ARG A 316 10.23 8.05 18.72
N VAL A 317 10.27 8.57 19.96
CA VAL A 317 11.52 8.65 20.74
C VAL A 317 12.01 7.26 21.13
N ARG A 318 11.11 6.36 21.58
CA ARG A 318 11.45 4.97 21.89
C ARG A 318 12.00 4.23 20.67
N ASP A 319 11.37 4.42 19.52
CA ASP A 319 11.80 3.83 18.26
C ASP A 319 13.18 4.33 17.83
N ALA A 320 13.44 5.64 17.97
CA ALA A 320 14.75 6.22 17.72
C ALA A 320 15.84 5.61 18.62
N HIS A 321 15.55 5.40 19.91
CA HIS A 321 16.48 4.71 20.81
C HIS A 321 16.74 3.27 20.37
N LYS A 322 15.71 2.47 20.06
CA LYS A 322 15.89 1.09 19.58
C LYS A 322 16.75 1.04 18.30
N ASN A 323 16.53 1.97 17.36
CA ASN A 323 17.34 2.07 16.13
C ASN A 323 18.80 2.36 16.43
N ALA A 324 19.07 3.41 17.22
CA ALA A 324 20.43 3.81 17.54
C ALA A 324 21.19 2.71 18.30
N ILE A 325 20.50 2.04 19.22
CA ILE A 325 21.03 0.91 19.98
C ILE A 325 21.35 -0.27 19.04
N CYS A 326 20.41 -0.69 18.18
CA CYS A 326 20.65 -1.76 17.22
C CYS A 326 21.83 -1.46 16.28
N ALA A 327 21.89 -0.24 15.76
CA ALA A 327 22.98 0.21 14.88
C ALA A 327 24.35 0.17 15.58
N ALA A 328 24.44 0.64 16.83
CA ALA A 328 25.66 0.60 17.63
C ALA A 328 26.16 -0.83 17.92
N HIS A 329 25.27 -1.82 17.80
CA HIS A 329 25.54 -3.23 18.06
C HIS A 329 25.62 -4.09 16.81
N GLY A 330 25.44 -3.51 15.62
CA GLY A 330 25.40 -4.26 14.37
C GLY A 330 24.27 -5.28 14.29
N LEU A 331 23.19 -5.09 15.06
CA LEU A 331 22.01 -5.95 15.02
C LEU A 331 21.00 -5.37 14.03
N PRO A 332 20.69 -6.05 12.91
CA PRO A 332 19.61 -5.63 12.03
C PRO A 332 18.28 -5.56 12.79
N LEU A 333 17.49 -4.50 12.51
CA LEU A 333 16.16 -4.30 13.08
C LEU A 333 15.18 -4.02 11.94
N ILE A 334 14.10 -4.81 11.88
CA ILE A 334 12.96 -4.52 11.01
C ILE A 334 11.74 -4.10 11.84
N ARG A 335 10.97 -3.16 11.30
CA ARG A 335 9.66 -2.79 11.82
C ARG A 335 8.55 -3.16 10.85
N LEU A 336 7.56 -3.86 11.35
CA LEU A 336 6.39 -4.33 10.60
C LEU A 336 5.17 -3.53 11.03
N ALA A 337 4.88 -2.47 10.28
CA ALA A 337 3.67 -1.69 10.49
C ALA A 337 2.43 -2.50 10.13
N THR A 338 1.44 -2.47 11.01
CA THR A 338 0.11 -3.11 10.84
C THR A 338 -0.70 -2.59 9.64
N THR A 339 -0.23 -1.53 8.99
CA THR A 339 -0.80 -0.99 7.75
C THR A 339 -0.08 -1.42 6.49
N GLY A 340 1.12 -2.00 6.59
CA GLY A 340 1.94 -2.36 5.44
C GLY A 340 1.42 -3.58 4.68
N SER A 341 2.26 -4.12 3.80
CA SER A 341 2.02 -5.41 3.15
C SER A 341 3.31 -6.18 2.89
N ARG A 342 3.15 -7.44 2.48
CA ARG A 342 4.25 -8.36 2.12
C ARG A 342 5.21 -8.59 3.28
N GLU A 343 4.70 -8.66 4.50
CA GLU A 343 5.48 -8.86 5.73
C GLU A 343 6.38 -10.09 5.60
N GLU A 344 5.83 -11.18 5.07
CA GLU A 344 6.54 -12.42 4.76
C GLU A 344 7.78 -12.22 3.88
N ALA A 345 7.66 -11.47 2.78
CA ALA A 345 8.79 -11.22 1.88
C ALA A 345 9.83 -10.32 2.54
N ARG A 346 9.39 -9.29 3.27
CA ARG A 346 10.27 -8.37 4.01
C ARG A 346 11.07 -9.10 5.09
N ILE A 347 10.43 -10.01 5.83
CA ILE A 347 11.10 -10.86 6.83
C ILE A 347 12.15 -11.75 6.15
N ARG A 348 11.79 -12.48 5.08
CA ARG A 348 12.74 -13.36 4.38
C ARG A 348 13.94 -12.59 3.81
N GLN A 349 13.70 -11.41 3.24
CA GLN A 349 14.77 -10.55 2.74
C GLN A 349 15.69 -10.07 3.87
N ALA A 350 15.13 -9.62 4.98
CA ALA A 350 15.90 -9.15 6.13
C ALA A 350 16.73 -10.28 6.76
N LEU A 351 16.15 -11.48 6.86
CA LEU A 351 16.87 -12.67 7.34
C LEU A 351 18.01 -13.06 6.40
N SER A 352 17.76 -13.10 5.09
CA SER A 352 18.80 -13.44 4.10
C SER A 352 19.97 -12.45 4.19
N HIS A 353 19.66 -11.15 4.19
CA HIS A 353 20.67 -10.11 4.33
C HIS A 353 21.43 -10.19 5.67
N ALA A 354 20.76 -10.56 6.76
CA ALA A 354 21.39 -10.72 8.07
C ALA A 354 22.27 -11.98 8.18
N LEU A 355 22.09 -12.98 7.31
CA LEU A 355 22.92 -14.18 7.26
C LEU A 355 24.12 -14.04 6.30
N ASP A 356 24.02 -13.15 5.31
CA ASP A 356 25.10 -12.86 4.35
C ASP A 356 26.18 -11.92 4.91
N ASN A 357 25.89 -11.19 5.99
CA ASN A 357 26.81 -10.30 6.72
C ASN A 357 27.32 -10.95 8.01
#